data_AF-A0A6A5S8H0-F1
#
_entry.id   AF-A0A6A5S8H0-F1
#
_cell.length_a   1.000
_cell.length_b   1.000
_cell.length_c   1.000
_cell.angle_alpha   90.00
_cell.angle_beta   90.00
_cell.angle_gamma   90.00
#
_symmetry.space_group_name_H-M   'P 1'
#
loop_
_entity.id
_entity.type
_entity.pdbx_description
1 polymer ?
#
loop_
_entity_poly.entity_id
_entity_poly.type
_entity_poly.pdbx_seq_one_letter_code
_entity_poly.pdbx_strand_id
1 'polypeptide(L)'
;MLGLLLGCFDHVLIWICIHCDGPTQKRVVPRFDKWNYLDTEELAVKNKGIVINERDFVKIVQTNFTPYYQQLIPYVDRLRRKVFPNGRRWRVPNAQMYCDMKQILKLAQNERKELQDVSST
;
A
#
# COMPACT_ATOMS: atom_id res chain seq x y z
N MET A 1 -15.88 0.49 -13.55
CA MET A 1 -14.52 0.67 -14.11
C MET A 1 -13.55 1.43 -13.19
N LEU A 2 -13.92 2.56 -12.57
CA LEU A 2 -12.98 3.29 -11.67
C LEU A 2 -12.46 2.46 -10.48
N GLY A 3 -13.32 1.61 -9.89
CA GLY A 3 -12.93 0.74 -8.76
C GLY A 3 -11.94 -0.39 -9.12
N LEU A 4 -11.70 -0.67 -10.41
CA LEU A 4 -10.70 -1.63 -10.87
C LEU A 4 -9.34 -0.94 -11.09
N LEU A 5 -9.34 0.31 -11.57
CA LEU A 5 -8.11 1.09 -11.79
C LEU A 5 -7.41 1.48 -10.47
N LEU A 6 -8.16 1.69 -9.39
CA LEU A 6 -7.61 1.95 -8.06
C LEU A 6 -7.10 0.69 -7.38
N GLY A 7 -7.60 -0.48 -7.80
CA GLY A 7 -7.06 -1.77 -7.38
C GLY A 7 -5.62 -1.98 -7.85
N CYS A 8 -5.17 -1.36 -8.94
CA CYS A 8 -3.79 -1.52 -9.40
C CYS A 8 -2.78 -0.77 -8.50
N PHE A 9 -3.15 0.40 -7.98
CA PHE A 9 -2.19 1.27 -7.26
C PHE A 9 -1.81 0.73 -5.88
N ASP A 10 -2.79 0.27 -5.10
CA ASP A 10 -2.57 -0.13 -3.71
C ASP A 10 -1.73 -1.42 -3.60
N HIS A 11 -1.96 -2.38 -4.50
CA HIS A 11 -1.22 -3.65 -4.47
C HIS A 11 0.22 -3.51 -4.96
N VAL A 12 0.49 -2.62 -5.92
CA VAL A 12 1.86 -2.36 -6.37
C VAL A 12 2.68 -1.74 -5.25
N LEU A 13 2.11 -0.78 -4.50
CA LEU A 13 2.80 -0.19 -3.35
C LEU A 13 3.09 -1.23 -2.26
N ILE A 14 2.10 -2.06 -1.91
CA ILE A 14 2.28 -3.16 -0.95
C ILE A 14 3.35 -4.14 -1.45
N TRP A 15 3.34 -4.48 -2.74
CA TRP A 15 4.33 -5.37 -3.35
C TRP A 15 5.74 -4.78 -3.24
N ILE A 16 5.93 -3.50 -3.54
CA ILE A 16 7.23 -2.81 -3.40
C ILE A 16 7.69 -2.85 -1.94
N CYS A 17 6.83 -2.51 -0.98
CA CYS A 17 7.18 -2.51 0.44
C CYS A 17 7.56 -3.90 0.97
N ILE A 18 7.04 -4.98 0.37
CA ILE A 18 7.35 -6.37 0.75
C ILE A 18 8.65 -6.87 0.12
N HIS A 19 8.92 -6.47 -1.13
CA HIS A 19 9.98 -7.06 -1.93
C HIS A 19 11.24 -6.21 -2.03
N CYS A 20 11.16 -4.89 -1.88
CA CYS A 20 12.32 -4.01 -1.97
C CYS A 20 12.82 -3.64 -0.56
N ASP A 21 14.11 -3.70 -0.29
CA ASP A 21 14.74 -3.27 0.97
C ASP A 21 15.70 -2.11 0.70
N GLY A 22 15.16 -1.03 0.15
CA GLY A 22 15.93 0.11 -0.35
C GLY A 22 16.18 0.07 -1.87
N PRO A 23 17.04 0.97 -2.39
CA PRO A 23 17.19 1.19 -3.85
C PRO A 23 17.80 0.00 -4.61
N THR A 24 18.62 -0.81 -3.94
CA THR A 24 19.45 -1.84 -4.57
C THR A 24 19.09 -3.26 -4.16
N GLN A 25 18.43 -3.44 -3.01
CA GLN A 25 18.14 -4.75 -2.47
C GLN A 25 16.69 -5.16 -2.77
N LYS A 26 16.54 -6.36 -3.33
CA LYS A 26 15.23 -6.98 -3.55
C LYS A 26 15.24 -8.41 -3.02
N ARG A 27 14.12 -8.81 -2.42
CA ARG A 27 13.78 -10.18 -2.08
C ARG A 27 12.54 -10.57 -2.84
N VAL A 28 12.33 -11.87 -3.05
CA VAL A 28 11.10 -12.42 -3.61
C VAL A 28 10.36 -13.15 -2.49
N VAL A 29 9.11 -12.76 -2.21
CA VAL A 29 8.26 -13.46 -1.25
C VAL A 29 7.18 -14.20 -2.06
N PRO A 30 7.31 -15.53 -2.26
CA PRO A 30 6.49 -16.27 -3.24
C PRO A 30 4.98 -16.11 -3.08
N ARG A 31 4.50 -15.85 -1.86
CA ARG A 31 3.07 -15.58 -1.59
C ARG A 31 2.57 -14.33 -2.32
N PHE A 32 3.38 -13.27 -2.35
CA PHE A 32 3.03 -11.97 -2.89
C PHE A 32 3.54 -11.78 -4.32
N ASP A 33 4.61 -12.47 -4.71
CA ASP A 33 5.13 -12.44 -6.09
C ASP A 33 4.10 -12.98 -7.10
N LYS A 34 3.31 -13.97 -6.69
CA LYS A 34 2.19 -14.51 -7.48
C LYS A 34 1.21 -13.45 -7.97
N TRP A 35 1.11 -12.29 -7.29
CA TRP A 35 0.20 -11.22 -7.67
C TRP A 35 0.51 -10.63 -9.05
N ASN A 36 1.76 -10.70 -9.51
CA ASN A 36 2.17 -10.19 -10.82
C ASN A 36 1.65 -11.02 -12.00
N TYR A 37 1.17 -12.24 -11.73
CA TYR A 37 0.75 -13.21 -12.75
C TYR A 37 -0.75 -13.49 -12.72
N LEU A 38 -1.48 -12.94 -11.74
CA LEU A 38 -2.93 -13.07 -11.66
C LEU A 38 -3.59 -12.03 -12.57
N ASP A 39 -4.72 -12.39 -13.16
CA ASP A 39 -5.55 -11.39 -13.81
C ASP A 39 -6.17 -10.43 -12.78
N THR A 40 -6.74 -9.33 -13.28
CA THR A 40 -7.29 -8.26 -12.43
C THR A 40 -8.41 -8.76 -11.51
N GLU A 41 -9.23 -9.70 -11.95
CA GLU A 41 -10.37 -10.20 -11.18
C GLU A 41 -9.92 -11.16 -10.09
N GLU A 42 -9.04 -12.10 -10.42
CA GLU A 42 -8.41 -13.01 -9.46
C GLU A 42 -7.62 -12.26 -8.40
N LEU A 43 -6.84 -11.25 -8.82
CA LEU A 43 -6.09 -10.39 -7.92
C LEU A 43 -7.04 -9.63 -6.99
N ALA A 44 -8.15 -9.09 -7.53
CA ALA A 44 -9.13 -8.36 -6.75
C ALA A 44 -9.81 -9.26 -5.70
N VAL A 45 -10.14 -10.52 -6.03
CA VAL A 45 -10.74 -11.48 -5.08
C VAL A 45 -9.73 -11.84 -3.99
N LYS A 46 -8.49 -12.17 -4.37
CA LYS A 46 -7.45 -12.62 -3.44
C LYS A 46 -7.01 -11.52 -2.48
N ASN A 47 -6.93 -10.29 -2.98
CA ASN A 47 -6.56 -9.13 -2.15
C ASN A 47 -7.72 -8.55 -1.35
N LYS A 48 -8.97 -8.88 -1.72
CA LYS A 48 -10.15 -8.45 -0.99
C LYS A 48 -10.03 -8.77 0.50
N GLY A 49 -9.65 -10.00 0.87
CA GLY A 49 -9.48 -10.40 2.26
C GLY A 49 -8.35 -9.65 2.99
N ILE A 50 -7.29 -9.31 2.26
CA ILE A 50 -6.07 -8.68 2.80
C ILE A 50 -6.25 -7.19 3.04
N VAL A 51 -6.96 -6.49 2.15
CA VAL A 51 -7.06 -5.02 2.16
C VAL A 51 -8.33 -4.53 2.87
N ILE A 52 -9.40 -5.34 2.88
CA ILE A 52 -10.66 -4.96 3.53
C ILE A 52 -10.60 -5.13 5.04
N ASN A 53 -10.05 -6.24 5.52
CA ASN A 53 -9.95 -6.48 6.96
C ASN A 53 -8.73 -5.73 7.52
N GLU A 54 -8.99 -4.70 8.32
CA GLU A 54 -7.95 -3.88 8.93
C GLU A 54 -6.97 -4.69 9.79
N ARG A 55 -7.47 -5.65 10.57
CA ARG A 55 -6.62 -6.48 11.44
C ARG A 55 -5.68 -7.35 10.61
N ASP A 56 -6.21 -7.99 9.57
CA ASP A 56 -5.42 -8.84 8.69
C ASP A 56 -4.42 -8.01 7.88
N PHE A 57 -4.84 -6.83 7.41
CA PHE A 57 -3.99 -5.87 6.72
C PHE A 57 -2.78 -5.48 7.58
N VAL A 58 -3.03 -4.97 8.79
CA VAL A 58 -1.97 -4.52 9.73
C VAL A 58 -0.99 -5.66 10.02
N LYS A 59 -1.51 -6.86 10.32
CA LYS A 59 -0.68 -8.03 10.58
C LYS A 59 0.20 -8.39 9.36
N ILE A 60 -0.36 -8.33 8.15
CA ILE A 60 0.37 -8.64 6.92
C ILE A 60 1.48 -7.62 6.68
N VAL A 61 1.18 -6.32 6.73
CA VAL A 61 2.19 -5.28 6.44
C VAL A 61 3.29 -5.22 7.50
N GLN A 62 2.96 -5.38 8.78
CA GLN A 62 3.96 -5.44 9.86
C GLN A 62 4.91 -6.63 9.73
N THR A 63 4.38 -7.78 9.32
CA THR A 63 5.16 -9.03 9.20
C THR A 63 6.02 -9.04 7.93
N ASN A 64 5.52 -8.48 6.83
CA ASN A 64 6.10 -8.69 5.50
C ASN A 64 6.76 -7.46 4.90
N PHE A 65 6.58 -6.26 5.45
CA PHE A 65 7.35 -5.12 4.96
C PHE A 65 8.82 -5.31 5.30
N THR A 66 9.69 -4.90 4.38
CA THR A 66 11.12 -4.87 4.63
C THR A 66 11.45 -3.83 5.69
N PRO A 67 12.60 -3.97 6.41
CA PRO A 67 13.05 -2.97 7.37
C PRO A 67 13.04 -1.55 6.81
N TYR A 68 13.50 -1.37 5.56
CA TYR A 68 13.51 -0.07 4.90
C TYR A 68 12.13 0.59 4.77
N TYR A 69 11.06 -0.21 4.57
CA TYR A 69 9.70 0.30 4.35
C TYR A 69 8.77 0.17 5.56
N GLN A 70 9.21 -0.34 6.71
CA GLN A 70 8.36 -0.40 7.90
C GLN A 70 7.83 0.97 8.33
N GLN A 71 8.62 2.04 8.14
CA GLN A 71 8.19 3.42 8.41
C GLN A 71 6.99 3.86 7.55
N LEU A 72 6.72 3.20 6.42
CA LEU A 72 5.60 3.56 5.55
C LEU A 72 4.26 2.97 5.99
N ILE A 73 4.25 1.98 6.88
CA ILE A 73 3.03 1.31 7.38
C ILE A 73 1.89 2.29 7.72
N PRO A 74 2.09 3.37 8.52
CA PRO A 74 1.02 4.29 8.85
C PRO A 74 0.41 4.99 7.63
N TYR A 75 1.21 5.35 6.61
CA TYR A 75 0.69 6.02 5.42
C TYR A 75 0.01 5.03 4.46
N VAL A 76 0.50 3.79 4.36
CA VAL A 76 -0.17 2.75 3.57
C VAL A 76 -1.53 2.42 4.19
N ASP A 77 -1.66 2.38 5.52
CA ASP A 77 -2.98 2.22 6.16
C ASP A 77 -3.89 3.45 5.94
N ARG A 78 -3.34 4.68 5.98
CA ARG A 78 -4.11 5.89 5.61
C ARG A 78 -4.63 5.83 4.17
N LEU A 79 -3.79 5.41 3.21
CA LEU A 79 -4.20 5.20 1.82
C LEU A 79 -5.31 4.15 1.73
N ARG A 80 -5.13 3.00 2.36
CA ARG A 80 -6.13 1.93 2.42
C ARG A 80 -7.48 2.44 2.93
N ARG A 81 -7.51 3.19 4.04
CA ARG A 81 -8.75 3.74 4.61
C ARG A 81 -9.42 4.75 3.68
N LYS A 82 -8.65 5.48 2.85
CA LYS A 82 -9.19 6.40 1.84
C LYS A 82 -9.78 5.67 0.64
N VAL A 83 -9.13 4.61 0.17
CA VAL A 83 -9.62 3.82 -0.98
C VAL A 83 -10.78 2.90 -0.56
N PHE A 84 -10.71 2.34 0.64
CA PHE A 84 -11.71 1.44 1.22
C PHE A 84 -12.20 1.94 2.59
N PRO A 85 -13.01 3.01 2.64
CA PRO A 85 -13.56 3.51 3.89
C PRO A 85 -14.39 2.40 4.58
N ASN A 86 -14.10 2.14 5.85
CA ASN A 86 -14.69 1.05 6.63
C ASN A 86 -14.55 -0.34 5.96
N GLY A 87 -13.48 -0.54 5.18
CA GLY A 87 -13.24 -1.78 4.44
C GLY A 87 -14.20 -1.99 3.25
N ARG A 88 -14.92 -0.95 2.82
CA ARG A 88 -15.91 -1.07 1.74
C ARG A 88 -15.49 -0.26 0.53
N ARG A 89 -15.85 -0.77 -0.65
CA ARG A 89 -15.71 -0.01 -1.91
C ARG A 89 -16.64 1.19 -1.88
N TRP A 90 -16.20 2.29 -2.48
CA TRP A 90 -17.04 3.44 -2.74
C TRP A 90 -18.26 3.05 -3.58
N ARG A 91 -19.46 3.38 -3.09
CA ARG A 91 -20.71 3.22 -3.84
C ARG A 91 -20.92 4.36 -4.84
N VAL A 92 -20.49 5.55 -4.46
CA VAL A 92 -20.49 6.76 -5.28
C VAL A 92 -19.03 7.15 -5.53
N PRO A 93 -18.62 7.43 -6.78
CA PRO A 93 -17.27 7.90 -7.06
C PRO A 93 -16.92 9.13 -6.23
N ASN A 94 -15.79 9.08 -5.52
CA ASN A 94 -15.26 10.22 -4.78
C ASN A 94 -14.20 10.93 -5.62
N ALA A 95 -14.56 12.07 -6.23
CA ALA A 95 -13.66 12.86 -7.06
C ALA A 95 -12.42 13.37 -6.29
N GLN A 96 -12.54 13.57 -4.98
CA GLN A 96 -11.48 14.10 -4.13
C GLN A 96 -10.47 13.02 -3.69
N MET A 97 -10.83 11.74 -3.81
CA MET A 97 -10.03 10.64 -3.28
C MET A 97 -8.61 10.59 -3.86
N TYR A 98 -8.44 10.89 -5.15
CA TYR A 98 -7.11 10.93 -5.76
C TYR A 98 -6.25 12.09 -5.22
N CYS A 99 -6.86 13.24 -4.96
CA CYS A 99 -6.18 14.37 -4.33
C CYS A 99 -5.75 14.03 -2.90
N ASP A 100 -6.63 13.38 -2.12
CA ASP A 100 -6.32 12.91 -0.77
C ASP A 100 -5.14 11.90 -0.78
N MET A 101 -5.14 10.95 -1.72
CA MET A 101 -4.04 9.98 -1.87
C MET A 101 -2.71 10.67 -2.15
N LYS A 102 -2.70 11.67 -3.06
CA LYS A 102 -1.51 12.47 -3.35
C LYS A 102 -0.99 13.21 -2.11
N GLN A 103 -1.90 13.79 -1.32
CA GLN A 103 -1.51 14.49 -0.09
C GLN A 103 -0.88 13.54 0.93
N ILE A 104 -1.42 12.33 1.09
CA ILE A 104 -0.85 11.31 1.99
C ILE A 104 0.56 10.91 1.54
N LEU A 105 0.76 10.69 0.24
CA LEU A 105 2.08 10.34 -0.30
C LEU A 105 3.09 11.48 -0.14
N LYS A 106 2.65 12.73 -0.36
CA LYS A 106 3.49 13.92 -0.17
C LYS A 106 3.89 14.10 1.30
N LEU A 107 2.96 13.86 2.22
CA LEU A 107 3.24 13.89 3.66
C LEU A 107 4.29 12.83 4.02
N ALA A 108 4.12 11.58 3.57
CA ALA A 108 5.09 10.51 3.79
C ALA A 108 6.48 10.86 3.26
N GLN A 109 6.56 11.51 2.09
CA GLN A 109 7.83 11.94 1.50
C GLN A 109 8.52 13.01 2.34
N ASN A 110 7.77 14.00 2.85
CA ASN A 110 8.32 15.08 3.67
C ASN A 110 8.85 14.53 5.00
N GLU A 111 8.05 13.73 5.71
CA GLU A 111 8.45 13.17 7.00
C GLU A 111 9.66 12.24 6.87
N ARG A 112 9.82 11.51 5.75
CA ARG A 112 11.04 10.72 5.51
C ARG A 112 12.29 11.58 5.29
N LYS A 113 12.16 12.73 4.61
CA LYS A 113 13.30 13.64 4.41
C LYS A 113 13.77 14.22 5.75
N GLU A 114 12.84 14.66 6.58
CA GLU A 114 13.14 15.18 7.92
C GLU A 114 13.89 14.15 8.79
N LEU A 115 13.47 12.87 8.75
CA LEU A 115 14.17 11.79 9.46
C LEU A 115 15.59 11.51 8.93
N GLN A 116 15.81 11.67 7.63
CA GLN A 116 17.13 11.51 7.01
C GLN A 116 18.08 12.67 7.35
N ASP A 117 17.55 13.89 7.44
CA ASP A 117 18.31 15.07 7.81
C ASP A 117 18.72 15.02 9.29
N VAL A 118 17.82 14.61 10.19
CA VAL A 118 18.12 14.44 11.63
C VAL A 118 19.13 13.31 11.90
N SER A 119 19.12 12.24 11.11
CA SER A 119 20.09 11.14 11.26
C SER A 119 21.46 11.42 10.64
N SER A 120 21.59 12.53 9.91
CA SER A 120 22.85 13.01 9.32
C SER A 120 23.50 14.16 10.10
N THR A 121 22.91 14.57 11.22
CA THR A 121 23.39 15.64 12.12
C THR A 121 23.85 15.05 13.45
#